data_AF-A0AAU9US13-F1
#
_entry.id   AF-A0AAU9US13-F1
#
_cell.length_a   1.000
_cell.length_b   1.000
_cell.length_c   1.000
_cell.angle_alpha   90.00
_cell.angle_beta   90.00
_cell.angle_gamma   90.00
#
_symmetry.space_group_name_H-M   'P 1'
#
loop_
_entity.id
_entity.type
_entity.pdbx_description
1 polymer ?
#
loop_
_entity_poly.entity_id
_entity_poly.type
_entity_poly.pdbx_seq_one_letter_code
_entity_poly.pdbx_strand_id
1 'polypeptide(L)'
;MTLLGAILRKVRSKESVNKKYTSPPPEIDYTLLQKKKLKKKVNKGPRIRAIVDSSSPYFNELQMYRSLPEWKRRIHNLYTDNTRILFAITNTYLSGGKVDSHWTEMAPQRKQYYTNRAHKYEKINRENKEIYKLITKTRPRVVPTSVLEKEWSLNKHTIIHTAKNPFILFPVRRRETFEDVAFEPPDGVQRPRAYITLQMRNAAIIGTIVVELFTDVCPATCRLFLELLDGDGLGHGYVGTQFFR
;
A
#
# COMPACT_ATOMS: atom_id res chain seq x y z
N MET A 1 -14.00 -34.13 -47.99
CA MET A 1 -12.78 -34.83 -47.52
C MET A 1 -12.52 -34.42 -46.08
N THR A 2 -12.92 -35.24 -45.10
CA THR A 2 -12.81 -34.91 -43.67
C THR A 2 -11.43 -35.28 -43.12
N LEU A 3 -10.97 -34.54 -42.11
CA LEU A 3 -9.69 -34.74 -41.41
C LEU A 3 -9.55 -36.18 -40.87
N LEU A 4 -10.66 -36.77 -40.44
CA LEU A 4 -10.81 -38.18 -40.05
C LEU A 4 -10.43 -39.15 -41.17
N GLY A 5 -10.82 -38.85 -42.42
CA GLY A 5 -10.48 -39.66 -43.58
C GLY A 5 -8.99 -39.64 -43.94
N ALA A 6 -8.30 -38.52 -43.65
CA ALA A 6 -6.84 -38.41 -43.86
C ALA A 6 -6.05 -39.17 -42.78
N ILE A 7 -6.54 -39.14 -41.53
CA ILE A 7 -5.94 -39.87 -40.40
C ILE A 7 -6.05 -41.38 -40.61
N LEU A 8 -7.23 -41.87 -40.99
CA LEU A 8 -7.45 -43.31 -41.24
C LEU A 8 -6.59 -43.84 -42.40
N ARG A 9 -6.34 -43.04 -43.44
CA ARG A 9 -5.41 -43.42 -44.53
C ARG A 9 -3.96 -43.49 -44.05
N LYS A 10 -3.55 -42.58 -43.16
CA LYS A 10 -2.17 -42.53 -42.60
C LYS A 10 -1.91 -43.65 -41.58
N VAL A 11 -2.95 -44.15 -40.91
CA VAL A 11 -2.85 -45.34 -40.04
C VAL A 11 -2.74 -46.63 -40.87
N ARG A 12 -3.32 -46.66 -42.07
CA ARG A 12 -3.25 -47.82 -42.99
C ARG A 12 -1.96 -47.89 -43.82
N SER A 13 -1.17 -46.81 -43.92
CA SER A 13 0.12 -46.84 -44.60
C SER A 13 1.15 -47.62 -43.77
N LYS A 14 1.70 -48.69 -44.34
CA LYS A 14 2.65 -49.65 -43.74
C LYS A 14 3.98 -49.04 -43.21
N GLU A 15 4.18 -47.73 -43.29
CA GLU A 15 5.38 -47.03 -42.79
C GLU A 15 5.49 -47.00 -41.26
N SER A 16 4.38 -47.20 -40.52
CA SER A 16 4.37 -47.11 -39.05
C SER A 16 4.74 -48.42 -38.34
N VAL A 17 4.78 -49.56 -39.04
CA VAL A 17 4.85 -50.89 -38.41
C VAL A 17 6.29 -51.29 -37.99
N ASN A 18 7.33 -50.62 -38.48
CA ASN A 18 8.73 -51.06 -38.26
C ASN A 18 9.58 -50.18 -37.34
N LYS A 19 9.04 -49.18 -36.64
CA LYS A 19 9.82 -48.42 -35.65
C LYS A 19 9.72 -49.07 -34.27
N LYS A 20 10.47 -50.16 -34.05
CA LYS A 20 10.84 -50.61 -32.71
C LYS A 20 11.73 -49.53 -32.09
N TYR A 21 11.25 -48.87 -31.03
CA TYR A 21 12.08 -48.00 -30.21
C TYR A 21 13.12 -48.87 -29.50
N THR A 22 14.37 -48.80 -29.94
CA THR A 22 15.50 -49.31 -29.15
C THR A 22 15.90 -48.21 -28.19
N SER A 23 15.77 -48.47 -26.89
CA SER A 23 16.44 -47.68 -25.85
C SER A 23 17.92 -48.09 -25.79
N PRO A 24 18.85 -47.16 -25.51
CA PRO A 24 18.64 -45.79 -25.06
C PRO A 24 18.37 -44.79 -26.21
N PRO A 25 17.83 -43.59 -25.92
CA PRO A 25 17.60 -42.55 -26.92
C PRO A 25 18.92 -42.23 -27.65
N PRO A 26 18.91 -42.02 -28.98
CA PRO A 26 20.11 -41.56 -29.67
C PRO A 26 20.58 -40.25 -29.05
N GLU A 27 21.87 -40.18 -28.72
CA GLU A 27 22.49 -38.97 -28.17
C GLU A 27 22.22 -37.79 -29.10
N ILE A 28 21.69 -36.70 -28.54
CA ILE A 28 21.37 -35.51 -29.30
C ILE A 28 22.68 -34.85 -29.69
N ASP A 29 23.04 -34.92 -30.96
CA ASP A 29 24.22 -34.26 -31.49
C ASP A 29 24.00 -32.73 -31.47
N TYR A 30 24.51 -32.07 -30.43
CA TYR A 30 24.35 -30.64 -30.19
C TYR A 30 24.94 -29.75 -31.30
N THR A 31 25.77 -30.32 -32.18
CA THR A 31 26.34 -29.62 -33.34
C THR A 31 25.28 -29.29 -34.41
N LEU A 32 24.20 -30.09 -34.51
CA LEU A 32 23.11 -29.89 -35.47
C LEU A 32 22.11 -28.80 -35.03
N LEU A 33 22.03 -28.51 -33.72
CA LEU A 33 21.14 -27.48 -33.17
C LEU A 33 21.62 -26.05 -33.46
N GLN A 34 22.90 -25.85 -33.80
CA GLN A 34 23.45 -24.52 -34.04
C GLN A 34 23.09 -23.91 -35.42
N LYS A 35 22.48 -24.67 -36.35
CA LYS A 35 22.24 -24.21 -37.73
C LYS A 35 20.77 -23.98 -38.14
N LYS A 36 19.85 -23.77 -37.18
CA LYS A 36 18.48 -23.31 -37.50
C LYS A 36 18.09 -22.03 -36.74
N LYS A 37 18.87 -20.96 -36.91
CA LYS A 37 18.32 -19.60 -36.74
C LYS A 37 17.35 -19.34 -37.89
N LEU A 38 16.08 -19.73 -37.71
CA LEU A 38 15.00 -19.29 -38.57
C LEU A 38 15.03 -17.76 -38.59
N LYS A 39 15.37 -17.16 -39.73
CA LYS A 39 15.24 -15.72 -39.94
C LYS A 39 13.76 -15.38 -39.72
N LYS A 40 13.46 -14.78 -38.56
CA LYS A 40 12.13 -14.27 -38.23
C LYS A 40 11.75 -13.31 -39.34
N LYS A 41 10.78 -13.67 -40.19
CA LYS A 41 10.22 -12.74 -41.18
C LYS A 41 9.62 -11.58 -40.39
N VAL A 42 10.30 -10.45 -40.38
CA VAL A 42 9.78 -9.21 -39.79
C VAL A 42 8.66 -8.76 -40.71
N ASN A 43 7.42 -9.05 -40.33
CA ASN A 43 6.27 -8.47 -40.99
C ASN A 43 6.36 -6.95 -40.84
N LYS A 44 6.67 -6.24 -41.93
CA LYS A 44 6.65 -4.78 -42.00
C LYS A 44 5.19 -4.30 -42.01
N GLY A 45 4.51 -4.42 -40.87
CA GLY A 45 3.26 -3.70 -40.64
C GLY A 45 3.51 -2.19 -40.55
N PRO A 46 2.49 -1.36 -40.73
CA PRO A 46 2.59 0.08 -40.48
C PRO A 46 3.07 0.31 -39.05
N ARG A 47 4.06 1.20 -38.86
CA ARG A 47 4.59 1.56 -37.53
C ARG A 47 3.52 2.31 -36.74
N ILE A 48 2.65 1.57 -36.05
CA ILE A 48 1.75 2.14 -35.06
C ILE A 48 2.64 2.58 -33.89
N ARG A 49 2.69 3.89 -33.61
CA ARG A 49 3.36 4.39 -32.40
C ARG A 49 2.57 3.85 -31.21
N ALA A 50 3.24 3.12 -30.31
CA ALA A 50 2.59 2.67 -29.10
C ALA A 50 2.11 3.92 -28.33
N ILE A 51 0.80 4.01 -28.08
CA ILE A 51 0.19 5.09 -27.28
C ILE A 51 0.69 5.02 -25.83
N VAL A 52 1.04 3.80 -25.39
CA VAL A 52 1.59 3.52 -24.07
C VAL A 52 3.07 3.24 -24.23
N ASP A 53 3.88 4.05 -23.55
CA ASP A 53 5.31 3.82 -23.45
C ASP A 53 5.56 2.47 -22.74
N SER A 54 6.12 1.52 -23.47
CA SER A 54 6.53 0.21 -22.96
C SER A 54 8.04 0.13 -22.76
N SER A 55 8.75 1.25 -22.96
CA SER A 55 10.17 1.32 -22.62
C SER A 55 10.33 1.12 -21.11
N SER A 56 11.38 0.38 -20.74
CA SER A 56 11.70 0.21 -19.34
C SER A 56 12.07 1.58 -18.76
N PRO A 57 11.56 1.95 -17.56
CA PRO A 57 11.89 3.23 -16.96
C PRO A 57 13.40 3.39 -16.85
N TYR A 58 13.89 4.62 -17.03
CA TYR A 58 15.30 4.94 -16.86
C TYR A 58 15.78 4.53 -15.46
N PHE A 59 16.94 3.87 -15.41
CA PHE A 59 17.51 3.42 -14.15
C PHE A 59 17.83 4.63 -13.25
N ASN A 60 17.19 4.68 -12.09
CA ASN A 60 17.37 5.73 -11.09
C ASN A 60 17.81 5.08 -9.77
N GLU A 61 19.06 5.28 -9.39
CA GLU A 61 19.67 4.69 -8.19
C GLU A 61 18.93 5.08 -6.91
N LEU A 62 18.53 6.35 -6.77
CA LEU A 62 17.83 6.85 -5.58
C LEU A 62 16.44 6.21 -5.43
N GLN A 63 15.75 5.97 -6.54
CA GLN A 63 14.45 5.29 -6.54
C GLN A 63 14.60 3.80 -6.22
N MET A 64 15.69 3.17 -6.66
CA MET A 64 16.04 1.78 -6.33
C MET A 64 16.28 1.61 -4.82
N TYR A 65 17.04 2.51 -4.19
CA TYR A 65 17.31 2.41 -2.75
C TYR A 65 16.04 2.53 -1.90
N ARG A 66 15.07 3.34 -2.33
CA ARG A 66 13.77 3.49 -1.64
C ARG A 66 12.90 2.23 -1.74
N SER A 67 12.98 1.47 -2.83
CA SER A 67 12.19 0.26 -3.06
C SER A 67 12.84 -1.02 -2.52
N LEU A 68 14.12 -0.99 -2.13
CA LEU A 68 14.86 -2.14 -1.58
C LEU A 68 14.13 -2.86 -0.43
N PRO A 69 13.53 -2.18 0.57
CA PRO A 69 12.80 -2.87 1.64
C PRO A 69 11.58 -3.63 1.12
N GLU A 70 10.85 -3.04 0.16
CA GLU A 70 9.71 -3.70 -0.46
C GLU A 70 10.13 -4.89 -1.32
N TRP A 71 11.22 -4.76 -2.06
CA TRP A 71 11.80 -5.85 -2.84
C TRP A 71 12.30 -6.98 -1.95
N LYS A 72 12.98 -6.67 -0.85
CA LYS A 72 13.39 -7.65 0.16
C LYS A 72 12.18 -8.42 0.70
N ARG A 73 11.10 -7.72 1.08
CA ARG A 73 9.85 -8.34 1.53
C ARG A 73 9.22 -9.21 0.44
N ARG A 74 9.19 -8.72 -0.81
CA ARG A 74 8.61 -9.45 -1.94
C ARG A 74 9.40 -10.72 -2.26
N ILE A 75 10.73 -10.64 -2.28
CA ILE A 75 11.63 -11.79 -2.47
C ILE A 75 11.43 -12.79 -1.35
N HIS A 76 11.37 -12.33 -0.09
CA HIS A 76 11.10 -13.20 1.05
C HIS A 76 9.75 -13.92 0.91
N ASN A 77 8.68 -13.18 0.59
CA ASN A 77 7.34 -13.76 0.39
C ASN A 77 7.34 -14.79 -0.74
N LEU A 78 7.95 -14.46 -1.89
CA LEU A 78 8.09 -15.39 -3.01
C LEU A 78 8.87 -16.64 -2.61
N TYR A 79 9.95 -16.49 -1.83
CA TYR A 79 10.70 -17.62 -1.32
C TYR A 79 9.85 -18.48 -0.36
N THR A 80 9.10 -17.87 0.56
CA THR A 80 8.20 -18.60 1.46
C THR A 80 7.08 -19.32 0.72
N ASP A 81 6.53 -18.73 -0.34
CA ASP A 81 5.49 -19.37 -1.14
C ASP A 81 6.07 -20.49 -2.00
N ASN A 82 7.25 -20.29 -2.60
CA ASN A 82 7.95 -21.33 -3.36
C ASN A 82 8.33 -22.52 -2.47
N THR A 83 8.84 -22.27 -1.26
CA THR A 83 9.14 -23.35 -0.29
C THR A 83 7.87 -24.09 0.12
N ARG A 84 6.76 -23.39 0.40
CA ARG A 84 5.46 -24.03 0.65
C ARG A 84 5.00 -24.93 -0.50
N ILE A 85 5.15 -24.47 -1.75
CA ILE A 85 4.81 -25.26 -2.94
C ILE A 85 5.71 -26.50 -3.03
N LEU A 86 7.03 -26.37 -2.83
CA LEU A 86 7.95 -27.50 -2.83
C LEU A 86 7.63 -28.51 -1.72
N PHE A 87 7.29 -28.03 -0.52
CA PHE A 87 6.82 -28.89 0.58
C PHE A 87 5.50 -29.59 0.23
N ALA A 88 4.57 -28.91 -0.45
CA ALA A 88 3.32 -29.53 -0.90
C ALA A 88 3.57 -30.59 -1.98
N ILE A 89 4.47 -30.34 -2.94
CA ILE A 89 4.86 -31.28 -4.00
C ILE A 89 5.55 -32.50 -3.39
N THR A 90 6.51 -32.29 -2.50
CA THR A 90 7.23 -33.39 -1.82
C THR A 90 6.29 -34.21 -0.94
N ASN A 91 5.42 -33.57 -0.15
CA ASN A 91 4.42 -34.27 0.64
C ASN A 91 3.45 -35.07 -0.23
N THR A 92 2.99 -34.52 -1.36
CA THR A 92 2.10 -35.25 -2.28
C THR A 92 2.82 -36.43 -2.93
N TYR A 93 4.08 -36.27 -3.35
CA TYR A 93 4.91 -37.36 -3.87
C TYR A 93 5.10 -38.47 -2.83
N LEU A 94 5.52 -38.14 -1.61
CA LEU A 94 5.74 -39.08 -0.51
C LEU A 94 4.44 -39.78 -0.07
N SER A 95 3.30 -39.09 -0.17
CA SER A 95 1.98 -39.68 0.12
C SER A 95 1.43 -40.56 -1.01
N GLY A 96 2.23 -40.86 -2.05
CA GLY A 96 1.81 -41.67 -3.19
C GLY A 96 0.88 -40.96 -4.17
N GLY A 97 0.87 -39.62 -4.17
CA GLY A 97 0.15 -38.82 -5.14
C GLY A 97 0.68 -39.04 -6.56
N LYS A 98 -0.20 -39.40 -7.50
CA LYS A 98 0.16 -39.60 -8.90
C LYS A 98 0.11 -38.26 -9.64
N VAL A 99 1.25 -37.81 -10.16
CA VAL A 99 1.34 -36.71 -11.13
C VAL A 99 1.59 -37.37 -12.47
N ASP A 100 0.63 -37.26 -13.39
CA ASP A 100 0.76 -37.87 -14.72
C ASP A 100 0.37 -36.84 -15.78
N SER A 101 1.35 -36.53 -16.65
CA SER A 101 1.23 -35.59 -17.77
C SER A 101 0.55 -36.21 -19.00
N HIS A 102 0.16 -37.48 -18.92
CA HIS A 102 -0.52 -38.24 -19.99
C HIS A 102 -1.96 -38.64 -19.63
N TRP A 103 -2.65 -37.85 -18.81
CA TRP A 103 -4.10 -38.00 -18.63
C TRP A 103 -4.84 -37.86 -19.97
N THR A 104 -5.21 -38.99 -20.56
CA THR A 104 -6.05 -39.05 -21.77
C THR A 104 -7.51 -38.67 -21.48
N GLU A 105 -7.93 -38.79 -20.23
CA GLU A 105 -9.23 -38.36 -19.73
C GLU A 105 -9.06 -37.35 -18.60
N MET A 106 -9.99 -36.41 -18.50
CA MET A 106 -9.96 -35.39 -17.45
C MET A 106 -10.11 -36.09 -16.09
N ALA A 107 -9.17 -35.88 -15.17
CA ALA A 107 -9.26 -36.52 -13.86
C ALA A 107 -10.59 -36.19 -13.17
N PRO A 108 -11.14 -37.14 -12.40
CA PRO A 108 -12.39 -36.92 -11.69
C PRO A 108 -12.22 -35.74 -10.74
N GLN A 109 -13.01 -34.70 -10.97
CA GLN A 109 -13.03 -33.53 -10.10
C GLN A 109 -13.44 -33.98 -8.69
N ARG A 110 -12.54 -33.83 -7.72
CA ARG A 110 -12.85 -34.08 -6.30
C ARG A 110 -13.78 -32.97 -5.80
N LYS A 111 -15.09 -33.12 -6.09
CA LYS A 111 -16.14 -32.14 -5.76
C LYS A 111 -16.18 -31.77 -4.27
N GLN A 112 -15.69 -32.66 -3.40
CA GLN A 112 -15.64 -32.47 -1.95
C GLN A 112 -14.93 -31.17 -1.52
N TYR A 113 -13.85 -30.77 -2.22
CA TYR A 113 -13.17 -29.52 -1.88
C TYR A 113 -14.02 -28.28 -2.21
N TYR A 114 -14.73 -28.34 -3.33
CA TYR A 114 -15.62 -27.26 -3.77
C TYR A 114 -16.87 -27.17 -2.90
N THR A 115 -17.45 -28.31 -2.50
CA THR A 115 -18.59 -28.33 -1.57
C THR A 115 -18.19 -27.81 -0.20
N ASN A 116 -17.04 -28.25 0.34
CA ASN A 116 -16.55 -27.76 1.63
C ASN A 116 -16.28 -26.25 1.61
N ARG A 117 -15.72 -25.75 0.49
CA ARG A 117 -15.49 -24.31 0.31
C ARG A 117 -16.80 -23.53 0.20
N ALA A 118 -17.79 -24.06 -0.53
CA ALA A 118 -19.11 -23.47 -0.63
C ALA A 118 -19.80 -23.40 0.74
N HIS A 119 -19.80 -24.49 1.52
CA HIS A 119 -20.33 -24.52 2.89
C HIS A 119 -19.61 -23.52 3.82
N LYS A 120 -18.29 -23.38 3.69
CA LYS A 120 -17.53 -22.38 4.46
C LYS A 120 -18.02 -20.96 4.15
N TYR A 121 -18.20 -20.62 2.87
CA TYR A 121 -18.69 -19.29 2.49
C TYR A 121 -20.14 -19.07 2.91
N GLU A 122 -20.97 -20.11 2.85
CA GLU A 122 -22.34 -20.03 3.33
C GLU A 122 -22.39 -19.75 4.83
N LYS A 123 -21.53 -20.41 5.62
CA LYS A 123 -21.39 -20.14 7.06
C LYS A 123 -20.97 -18.71 7.35
N ILE A 124 -19.93 -18.21 6.67
CA ILE A 124 -19.46 -16.81 6.79
C ILE A 124 -20.59 -15.84 6.45
N ASN A 125 -21.37 -16.11 5.40
CA ASN A 125 -22.49 -15.26 5.03
C ASN A 125 -23.60 -15.25 6.09
N ARG A 126 -23.89 -16.39 6.72
CA ARG A 126 -24.84 -16.47 7.84
C ARG A 126 -24.35 -15.64 9.03
N GLU A 127 -23.09 -15.80 9.43
CA GLU A 127 -22.47 -15.04 10.52
C GLU A 127 -22.51 -13.52 10.23
N ASN A 128 -22.14 -13.11 9.00
CA ASN A 128 -22.19 -11.71 8.59
C ASN A 128 -23.61 -11.13 8.65
N LYS A 129 -24.62 -11.90 8.26
CA LYS A 129 -26.03 -11.50 8.37
C LYS A 129 -26.46 -11.34 9.82
N GLU A 130 -25.99 -12.19 10.73
CA GLU A 130 -26.27 -12.06 12.16
C GLU A 130 -25.62 -10.81 12.75
N ILE A 131 -24.34 -10.57 12.46
CA ILE A 131 -23.63 -9.36 12.88
C ILE A 131 -24.35 -8.11 12.36
N TYR A 132 -24.74 -8.10 11.08
CA TYR A 132 -25.48 -6.99 10.50
C TYR A 132 -26.79 -6.73 11.24
N LYS A 133 -27.58 -7.78 11.52
CA LYS A 133 -28.82 -7.68 12.30
C LYS A 133 -28.56 -7.11 13.70
N LEU A 134 -27.47 -7.52 14.36
CA LEU A 134 -27.09 -6.97 15.65
C LEU A 134 -26.76 -5.48 15.54
N ILE A 135 -25.96 -5.07 14.57
CA ILE A 135 -25.60 -3.66 14.35
C ILE A 135 -26.85 -2.81 14.10
N THR A 136 -27.81 -3.29 13.30
CA THR A 136 -29.03 -2.53 13.02
C THR A 136 -30.01 -2.49 14.19
N LYS A 137 -30.13 -3.57 14.97
CA LYS A 137 -31.06 -3.64 16.10
C LYS A 137 -30.53 -2.97 17.37
N THR A 138 -29.21 -2.97 17.57
CA THR A 138 -28.60 -2.42 18.76
C THR A 138 -28.70 -0.90 18.71
N ARG A 139 -29.37 -0.31 19.70
CA ARG A 139 -29.39 1.16 19.83
C ARG A 139 -27.98 1.64 20.15
N PRO A 140 -27.51 2.75 19.54
CA PRO A 140 -26.22 3.32 19.89
C PRO A 140 -26.21 3.65 21.39
N ARG A 141 -25.11 3.29 22.06
CA ARG A 141 -24.89 3.67 23.47
C ARG A 141 -24.77 5.20 23.63
N VAL A 142 -24.43 5.88 22.54
CA VAL A 142 -24.33 7.33 22.45
C VAL A 142 -25.74 7.89 22.25
N VAL A 143 -26.04 8.95 23.00
CA VAL A 143 -27.30 9.68 22.89
C VAL A 143 -27.47 10.19 21.45
N PRO A 144 -28.67 10.06 20.83
CA PRO A 144 -28.90 10.57 19.49
C PRO A 144 -28.60 12.06 19.39
N THR A 145 -28.01 12.49 18.27
CA THR A 145 -27.68 13.89 18.01
C THR A 145 -28.89 14.81 18.18
N SER A 146 -30.08 14.36 17.79
CA SER A 146 -31.32 15.12 17.93
C SER A 146 -31.73 15.41 19.38
N VAL A 147 -31.36 14.53 20.33
CA VAL A 147 -31.59 14.76 21.76
C VAL A 147 -30.54 15.74 22.29
N LEU A 148 -29.28 15.53 21.94
CA LEU A 148 -28.18 16.43 22.32
C LEU A 148 -28.40 17.86 21.82
N GLU A 149 -28.98 18.03 20.64
CA GLU A 149 -29.25 19.35 20.05
C GLU A 149 -30.40 20.08 20.74
N LYS A 150 -31.41 19.34 21.20
CA LYS A 150 -32.47 19.87 22.07
C LYS A 150 -31.93 20.29 23.43
N GLU A 151 -31.15 19.42 24.07
CA GLU A 151 -30.50 19.71 25.36
C GLU A 151 -29.54 20.90 25.24
N TRP A 152 -28.78 20.97 24.15
CA TRP A 152 -27.89 22.10 23.88
C TRP A 152 -28.66 23.40 23.69
N SER A 153 -29.79 23.39 22.99
CA SER A 153 -30.62 24.57 22.81
C SER A 153 -31.19 25.09 24.14
N LEU A 154 -31.63 24.18 25.01
CA LEU A 154 -32.08 24.51 26.37
C LEU A 154 -30.93 25.08 27.20
N ASN A 155 -29.79 24.40 27.25
CA ASN A 155 -28.61 24.85 27.99
C ASN A 155 -28.14 26.22 27.50
N LYS A 156 -28.07 26.43 26.19
CA LYS A 156 -27.73 27.72 25.59
C LYS A 156 -28.68 28.82 26.06
N HIS A 157 -29.98 28.56 26.07
CA HIS A 157 -30.98 29.51 26.53
C HIS A 157 -30.80 29.83 28.02
N THR A 158 -30.66 28.80 28.87
CA THR A 158 -30.40 28.98 30.30
C THR A 158 -29.13 29.78 30.57
N ILE A 159 -28.05 29.49 29.84
CA ILE A 159 -26.77 30.20 29.98
C ILE A 159 -26.92 31.67 29.58
N ILE A 160 -27.60 31.97 28.47
CA ILE A 160 -27.85 33.36 28.05
C ILE A 160 -28.67 34.11 29.11
N HIS A 161 -29.71 33.48 29.65
CA HIS A 161 -30.59 34.12 30.65
C HIS A 161 -29.93 34.31 32.02
N THR A 162 -29.04 33.41 32.42
CA THR A 162 -28.32 33.50 33.70
C THR A 162 -27.09 34.39 33.63
N ALA A 163 -26.55 34.64 32.44
CA ALA A 163 -25.36 35.47 32.26
C ALA A 163 -25.69 36.95 32.50
N LYS A 164 -24.97 37.56 33.46
CA LYS A 164 -25.03 39.02 33.71
C LYS A 164 -24.42 39.85 32.58
N ASN A 165 -23.49 39.24 31.83
CA ASN A 165 -22.81 39.84 30.69
C ASN A 165 -23.18 39.07 29.41
N PRO A 166 -23.10 39.70 28.22
CA PRO A 166 -23.39 39.02 26.96
C PRO A 166 -22.52 37.76 26.82
N PHE A 167 -23.17 36.60 26.81
CA PHE A 167 -22.49 35.31 26.75
C PHE A 167 -21.93 35.07 25.35
N ILE A 168 -20.61 35.14 25.23
CA ILE A 168 -19.87 34.86 23.99
C ILE A 168 -19.26 33.46 24.13
N LEU A 169 -19.97 32.42 23.69
CA LEU A 169 -19.48 31.03 23.74
C LEU A 169 -18.19 30.85 22.92
N PHE A 170 -18.10 31.55 21.80
CA PHE A 170 -16.90 31.68 20.99
C PHE A 170 -16.83 33.12 20.49
N PRO A 171 -15.68 33.81 20.62
CA PRO A 171 -15.54 35.16 20.08
C PRO A 171 -15.79 35.14 18.56
N VAL A 172 -16.85 35.83 18.13
CA VAL A 172 -17.32 35.89 16.74
C VAL A 172 -16.30 36.59 15.82
N ARG A 173 -15.40 37.36 16.41
CA ARG A 173 -14.25 37.96 15.74
C ARG A 173 -13.02 37.22 16.22
N ARG A 174 -12.11 36.86 15.29
CA ARG A 174 -10.71 36.63 15.65
C ARG A 174 -10.32 37.83 16.50
N ARG A 175 -10.12 37.64 17.81
CA ARG A 175 -9.48 38.67 18.61
C ARG A 175 -8.10 38.82 17.98
N GLU A 176 -7.77 40.05 17.62
CA GLU A 176 -6.38 40.42 17.41
C GLU A 176 -5.58 39.89 18.60
N THR A 177 -4.40 39.38 18.30
CA THR A 177 -3.43 38.85 19.25
C THR A 177 -3.51 39.62 20.57
N PHE A 178 -3.71 38.91 21.68
CA PHE A 178 -3.49 39.47 23.02
C PHE A 178 -1.99 39.74 23.16
N GLU A 179 -1.50 40.77 22.48
CA GLU A 179 -0.23 41.38 22.82
C GLU A 179 -0.51 42.23 24.06
N ASP A 180 -0.12 41.72 25.21
CA ASP A 180 -0.10 42.51 26.45
C ASP A 180 0.84 43.70 26.22
N VAL A 181 0.43 44.89 26.62
CA VAL A 181 1.19 46.14 26.48
C VAL A 181 2.58 45.99 27.11
N ALA A 182 2.72 45.12 28.12
CA ALA A 182 4.00 44.77 28.73
C ALA A 182 5.01 44.10 27.76
N PHE A 183 4.55 43.53 26.65
CA PHE A 183 5.39 42.87 25.65
C PHE A 183 5.67 43.75 24.42
N GLU A 184 5.18 45.00 24.37
CA GLU A 184 5.57 45.93 23.31
C GLU A 184 7.10 46.18 23.35
N PRO A 185 7.75 46.30 22.19
CA PRO A 185 9.18 46.63 22.14
C PRO A 185 9.40 48.07 22.62
N PRO A 186 10.43 48.33 23.47
CA PRO A 186 10.83 49.67 23.82
C PRO A 186 11.19 50.50 22.58
N ASP A 187 11.00 51.82 22.65
CA ASP A 187 11.30 52.74 21.55
C ASP A 187 12.73 52.52 21.01
N GLY A 188 12.83 52.19 19.72
CA GLY A 188 14.09 51.97 19.02
C GLY A 188 14.67 50.55 19.09
N VAL A 189 14.01 49.61 19.78
CA VAL A 189 14.44 48.20 19.84
C VAL A 189 13.69 47.36 18.80
N GLN A 190 14.42 46.72 17.88
CA GLN A 190 13.84 45.73 16.97
C GLN A 190 14.08 44.31 17.49
N ARG A 191 12.99 43.61 17.82
CA ARG A 191 13.02 42.22 18.26
C ARG A 191 12.85 41.26 17.06
N PRO A 192 13.76 40.29 16.86
CA PRO A 192 13.61 39.33 15.77
C PRO A 192 12.48 38.33 16.06
N ARG A 193 11.79 37.90 14.99
CA ARG A 193 10.74 36.88 15.05
C ARG A 193 11.21 35.61 14.35
N ALA A 194 11.13 34.49 15.06
CA ALA A 194 11.43 33.16 14.56
C ALA A 194 10.15 32.41 14.20
N TYR A 195 10.21 31.61 13.13
CA TYR A 195 9.07 30.84 12.63
C TYR A 195 9.36 29.35 12.76
N ILE A 196 8.52 28.62 13.50
CA ILE A 196 8.69 27.19 13.77
C ILE A 196 7.49 26.44 13.19
N THR A 197 7.72 25.68 12.13
CA THR A 197 6.67 24.87 11.50
C THR A 197 6.46 23.56 12.25
N LEU A 198 5.22 23.29 12.68
CA LEU A 198 4.85 22.08 13.40
C LEU A 198 4.34 21.00 12.45
N GLN A 199 4.82 19.78 12.66
CA GLN A 199 4.36 18.60 11.94
C GLN A 199 4.05 17.46 12.92
N MET A 200 2.91 16.80 12.74
CA MET A 200 2.63 15.55 13.42
C MET A 200 3.41 14.41 12.74
N ARG A 201 3.97 13.47 13.51
CA ARG A 201 4.76 12.35 12.97
C ARG A 201 3.95 11.59 11.91
N ASN A 202 4.50 11.48 10.71
CA ASN A 202 3.86 10.85 9.54
C ASN A 202 2.52 11.49 9.10
N ALA A 203 2.29 12.77 9.43
CA ALA A 203 1.08 13.50 9.07
C ALA A 203 1.42 14.85 8.41
N ALA A 204 0.36 15.58 8.04
CA ALA A 204 0.48 16.90 7.45
C ALA A 204 1.01 17.95 8.44
N ILE A 205 1.52 19.05 7.89
CA ILE A 205 1.89 20.25 8.65
C ILE A 205 0.63 20.79 9.33
N ILE A 206 0.74 21.02 10.64
CA ILE A 206 -0.37 21.50 11.49
C ILE A 206 -0.50 23.03 11.38
N GLY A 207 0.63 23.71 11.28
CA GLY A 207 0.73 25.17 11.25
C GLY A 207 2.13 25.65 11.61
N THR A 208 2.26 26.96 11.80
CA THR A 208 3.53 27.61 12.14
C THR A 208 3.35 28.45 13.41
N ILE A 209 4.24 28.26 14.38
CA ILE A 209 4.38 29.12 15.56
C ILE A 209 5.28 30.29 15.18
N VAL A 210 4.89 31.50 15.57
CA VAL A 210 5.75 32.69 15.51
C VAL A 210 6.20 33.01 16.92
N VAL A 211 7.51 33.07 17.14
CA VAL A 211 8.12 33.36 18.45
C VAL A 211 8.89 34.67 18.32
N GLU A 212 8.52 35.68 19.09
CA GLU A 212 9.28 36.92 19.19
C GLU A 212 10.37 36.79 20.26
N LEU A 213 11.60 37.21 19.94
CA LEU A 213 12.76 37.06 20.80
C LEU A 213 13.13 38.40 21.45
N PHE A 214 13.14 38.42 22.77
CA PHE A 214 13.39 39.61 23.60
C PHE A 214 14.90 39.86 23.74
N THR A 215 15.55 40.27 22.65
CA THR A 215 17.00 40.50 22.58
C THR A 215 17.48 41.60 23.52
N ASP A 216 16.59 42.53 23.91
CA ASP A 216 16.82 43.57 24.90
C ASP A 216 16.92 43.03 26.34
N VAL A 217 16.24 41.92 26.65
CA VAL A 217 16.22 41.33 27.99
C VAL A 217 17.29 40.25 28.13
N CYS A 218 17.39 39.34 27.15
CA CYS A 218 18.27 38.17 27.23
C CYS A 218 19.03 37.90 25.91
N PRO A 219 19.95 38.79 25.50
CA PRO A 219 20.60 38.72 24.19
C PRO A 219 21.37 37.41 23.95
N ALA A 220 22.07 36.90 24.97
CA ALA A 220 22.84 35.66 24.86
C ALA A 220 21.93 34.43 24.62
N THR A 221 20.79 34.37 25.31
CA THR A 221 19.81 33.29 25.15
C THR A 221 19.15 33.36 23.78
N CYS A 222 18.74 34.54 23.34
CA CYS A 222 18.16 34.75 22.01
C CYS A 222 19.14 34.38 20.90
N ARG A 223 20.42 34.74 21.06
CA ARG A 223 21.47 34.39 20.10
C ARG A 223 21.65 32.88 19.99
N LEU A 224 21.81 32.17 21.12
CA LEU A 224 21.92 30.71 21.12
C LEU A 224 20.69 30.05 20.49
N PHE A 225 19.49 30.57 20.80
CA PHE A 225 18.25 30.05 20.23
C PHE A 225 18.18 30.21 18.71
N LEU A 226 18.63 31.36 18.18
CA LEU A 226 18.72 31.60 16.74
C LEU A 226 19.77 30.68 16.09
N GLU A 227 20.95 30.54 16.69
CA GLU A 227 21.99 29.63 16.20
C GLU A 227 21.50 28.17 16.14
N LEU A 228 20.70 27.73 17.12
CA LEU A 228 20.08 26.39 17.12
C LEU A 228 18.93 26.23 16.11
N LEU A 229 18.26 27.32 15.73
CA LEU A 229 17.22 27.29 14.69
C LEU A 229 17.84 27.19 13.29
N ASP A 230 18.91 27.95 13.03
CA ASP A 230 19.65 27.87 11.78
C ASP A 230 20.36 26.51 11.65
N GLY A 231 20.85 25.98 12.78
CA GLY A 231 21.58 24.74 12.86
C GLY A 231 23.03 24.89 12.40
N ASP A 232 23.92 24.07 12.97
CA ASP A 232 25.36 24.11 12.66
C ASP A 232 25.75 23.25 11.44
N GLY A 233 24.79 22.58 10.80
CA GLY A 233 25.01 21.62 9.71
C GLY A 233 25.67 20.30 10.13
N LEU A 234 26.13 20.18 11.38
CA LEU A 234 26.72 18.98 11.99
C LEU A 234 25.70 18.17 12.81
N GLY A 235 24.46 18.66 12.91
CA GLY A 235 23.35 17.98 13.56
C GLY A 235 22.94 18.59 14.90
N HIS A 236 23.54 19.70 15.31
CA HIS A 236 23.11 20.45 16.50
C HIS A 236 22.14 21.54 16.07
N GLY A 237 20.85 21.30 16.30
CA GLY A 237 19.79 22.26 16.01
C GLY A 237 18.39 21.71 16.30
N TYR A 238 17.38 22.57 16.16
CA TYR A 238 15.98 22.20 16.43
C TYR A 238 15.29 21.52 15.25
N VAL A 239 15.82 21.65 14.03
CA VAL A 239 15.20 21.07 12.82
C VAL A 239 15.08 19.55 12.95
N GLY A 240 13.85 19.04 12.89
CA GLY A 240 13.56 17.60 13.00
C GLY A 240 13.52 17.04 14.43
N THR A 241 13.71 17.87 15.45
CA THR A 241 13.53 17.47 16.85
C THR A 241 12.04 17.33 17.19
N GLN A 242 11.74 16.53 18.22
CA GLN A 242 10.37 16.30 18.70
C GLN A 242 10.10 17.07 20.00
N PHE A 243 8.87 17.57 20.16
CA PHE A 243 8.37 17.98 21.46
C PHE A 243 8.14 16.73 22.31
N PHE A 244 8.95 16.54 23.35
CA PHE A 244 8.94 15.33 24.17
C PHE A 244 8.01 15.42 25.39
N ARG A 245 7.53 16.62 25.73
CA ARG A 245 6.66 16.88 26.87
C ARG A 245 5.67 18.00 26.56
#